data_AF-A0AAX4IFW9-F1
#
_entry.id   AF-A0AAX4IFW9-F1
#
_cell.length_a   1.000
_cell.length_b   1.000
_cell.length_c   1.000
_cell.angle_alpha   90.00
_cell.angle_beta   90.00
_cell.angle_gamma   90.00
#
_symmetry.space_group_name_H-M   'P 1'
#
loop_
_entity.id
_entity.type
_entity.pdbx_description
1 polymer ?
#
loop_
_entity_poly.entity_id
_entity_poly.type
_entity_poly.pdbx_seq_one_letter_code
_entity_poly.pdbx_strand_id
1 'polypeptide(L)'
;MTGILWNRGEEWREAWDFRFKWTEGHFTPDDLRPMMYTYDELGAKALDRLGEISPPTKAPHPGEKTDAAPNPKPHRDLYALLRDNADSDETLGKLWTQVNTVPSWVDWAQIERGQQVFLRYGGPAMFALAFQSLVGGFGSRRVVETLARTGGFGINITRRRLLETLQHILEVTRDLSSVQPGGDGFASSVRVRLLHAAVRRRILALAAERPSYYDVHAWGVPVNDLDSIGTIISFSATLLWISLPRQGIYPTRAEKADYLALWRWVAHVMGTPTDTFASETRARAMMESLMVSEIEPSDTSRVLANNVLTALCNQPPSYASREFLAAETYWLNGPRLARALAVERPPLRYFLLVAGQCIFFMVVSYARRLFPNWDRSLNEKLQKALFGMVVHKTEIGALGKETKFEFKYIPTLDVTSTEADARPDHLARYAKGPAAGMSIRRRLQFAEWRSLAVLLLAVAAAGLLAWLGIRSASVLFRTLPGMTPLGL
;
A
#
# COMPACT_ATOMS: atom_id res chain seq x y z
N MET A 1 -1.34 1.53 38.65
CA MET A 1 -1.37 0.16 39.19
C MET A 1 -2.55 0.16 40.15
N THR A 2 -3.71 -0.43 39.93
CA THR A 2 -4.13 -1.73 39.39
C THR A 2 -5.64 -1.61 39.09
N GLY A 3 -6.12 -1.97 37.89
CA GLY A 3 -7.57 -1.88 37.61
C GLY A 3 -8.08 -2.12 36.18
N ILE A 4 -7.27 -2.62 35.23
CA ILE A 4 -7.74 -2.99 33.87
C ILE A 4 -7.13 -4.36 33.46
N LEU A 5 -7.12 -5.29 34.39
CA LEU A 5 -6.80 -6.70 34.19
C LEU A 5 -7.89 -7.47 34.94
N TRP A 6 -8.36 -8.59 34.38
CA TRP A 6 -9.51 -9.42 34.80
C TRP A 6 -10.85 -8.98 34.20
N ASN A 7 -11.51 -9.68 33.28
CA ASN A 7 -11.52 -11.09 32.91
C ASN A 7 -11.81 -11.14 31.40
N ARG A 8 -10.86 -11.59 30.56
CA ARG A 8 -11.08 -11.65 29.10
C ARG A 8 -11.39 -13.09 28.76
N GLY A 9 -12.57 -13.34 28.22
CA GLY A 9 -12.97 -14.69 27.83
C GLY A 9 -12.02 -15.27 26.75
N GLU A 10 -12.09 -16.58 26.57
CA GLU A 10 -11.26 -17.36 25.64
C GLU A 10 -11.38 -16.90 24.18
N GLU A 11 -12.35 -16.06 23.85
CA GLU A 11 -12.58 -15.54 22.51
C GLU A 11 -11.65 -14.39 22.09
N TRP A 12 -10.91 -13.77 23.01
CA TRP A 12 -9.96 -12.71 22.65
C TRP A 12 -8.66 -13.29 22.08
N ARG A 13 -8.13 -12.64 21.04
CA ARG A 13 -6.85 -12.97 20.41
C ARG A 13 -5.95 -11.73 20.36
N GLU A 14 -4.64 -11.97 20.35
CA GLU A 14 -3.63 -10.93 20.15
C GLU A 14 -2.67 -11.38 19.05
N ALA A 15 -2.58 -10.58 17.98
CA ALA A 15 -1.65 -10.77 16.88
C ALA A 15 -0.69 -9.58 16.80
N TRP A 16 0.60 -9.85 17.02
CA TRP A 16 1.73 -8.91 17.01
C TRP A 16 1.63 -7.72 17.97
N ASP A 17 0.68 -6.80 17.83
CA ASP A 17 0.39 -5.72 18.79
C ASP A 17 -1.05 -5.22 18.57
N PHE A 18 -1.92 -6.10 18.06
CA PHE A 18 -3.31 -5.83 17.72
C PHE A 18 -4.19 -6.88 18.40
N ARG A 19 -5.26 -6.40 19.05
CA ARG A 19 -6.17 -7.24 19.85
C ARG A 19 -7.56 -7.16 19.28
N PHE A 20 -8.22 -8.30 19.20
CA PHE A 20 -9.56 -8.41 18.66
C PHE A 20 -10.29 -9.63 19.23
N LYS A 21 -11.59 -9.67 19.01
CA LYS A 21 -12.47 -10.75 19.43
C LYS A 21 -12.62 -11.72 18.26
N TRP A 22 -12.18 -12.96 18.43
CA TRP A 22 -12.42 -14.02 17.46
C TRP A 22 -13.91 -14.34 17.39
N THR A 23 -14.42 -14.58 16.19
CA THR A 23 -15.83 -14.86 15.91
C THR A 23 -15.94 -15.98 14.89
N GLU A 24 -17.14 -16.53 14.70
CA GLU A 24 -17.42 -17.55 13.67
C GLU A 24 -17.14 -17.08 12.24
N GLY A 25 -17.07 -15.76 11.99
CA GLY A 25 -16.71 -15.22 10.68
C GLY A 25 -15.21 -15.21 10.38
N HIS A 26 -14.36 -15.60 11.33
CA HIS A 26 -12.92 -15.69 11.15
C HIS A 26 -12.52 -17.05 10.58
N PHE A 27 -11.39 -17.08 9.90
CA PHE A 27 -10.82 -18.25 9.26
C PHE A 27 -9.57 -18.70 10.00
N THR A 28 -9.48 -19.99 10.30
CA THR A 28 -8.27 -20.61 10.83
C THR A 28 -7.21 -20.75 9.72
N PRO A 29 -5.94 -21.00 10.07
CA PRO A 29 -4.91 -21.30 9.05
C PRO A 29 -5.31 -22.46 8.11
N ASP A 30 -5.99 -23.48 8.63
CA ASP A 30 -6.44 -24.61 7.83
C ASP A 30 -7.58 -24.24 6.86
N ASP A 31 -8.48 -23.32 7.26
CA ASP A 31 -9.54 -22.80 6.37
C ASP A 31 -8.96 -21.98 5.20
N LEU A 32 -7.83 -21.30 5.43
CA LEU A 32 -7.18 -20.46 4.42
C LEU A 32 -6.24 -21.24 3.49
N ARG A 33 -5.75 -22.40 3.94
CA ARG A 33 -4.77 -23.22 3.22
C ARG A 33 -5.19 -23.60 1.79
N PRO A 34 -6.46 -23.94 1.48
CA PRO A 34 -6.86 -24.24 0.10
C PRO A 34 -6.63 -23.08 -0.86
N MET A 35 -6.82 -21.83 -0.41
CA MET A 35 -6.65 -20.62 -1.24
C MET A 35 -5.18 -20.35 -1.61
N MET A 36 -4.23 -21.08 -1.02
CA MET A 36 -2.82 -21.06 -1.40
C MET A 36 -2.57 -21.69 -2.77
N TYR A 37 -3.48 -22.55 -3.22
CA TYR A 37 -3.30 -23.36 -4.42
C TYR A 37 -4.28 -22.99 -5.54
N THR A 38 -5.20 -22.05 -5.29
CA THR A 38 -6.06 -21.45 -6.30
C THR A 38 -5.50 -20.10 -6.75
N TYR A 39 -5.77 -19.73 -7.99
CA TYR A 39 -5.31 -18.47 -8.58
C TYR A 39 -6.17 -18.12 -9.80
N ASP A 40 -5.97 -16.92 -10.34
CA ASP A 40 -6.59 -16.46 -11.58
C ASP A 40 -6.13 -17.27 -12.81
N GLU A 41 -6.82 -18.39 -13.07
CA GLU A 41 -6.58 -19.24 -14.23
C GLU A 41 -6.88 -18.55 -15.56
N LEU A 42 -7.92 -17.70 -15.60
CA LEU A 42 -8.32 -17.01 -16.83
C LEU A 42 -7.25 -16.00 -17.24
N GLY A 43 -6.71 -15.22 -16.29
CA GLY A 43 -5.59 -14.33 -16.54
C GLY A 43 -4.31 -15.07 -16.93
N ALA A 44 -4.05 -16.26 -16.36
CA ALA A 44 -2.93 -17.11 -16.77
C ALA A 44 -3.07 -17.59 -18.22
N LYS A 45 -4.23 -18.18 -18.59
CA LYS A 45 -4.51 -18.64 -19.95
C LYS A 45 -4.46 -17.48 -20.95
N ALA A 46 -5.02 -16.32 -20.61
CA ALA A 46 -4.97 -15.14 -21.47
C ALA A 46 -3.53 -14.65 -21.69
N LEU A 47 -2.67 -14.66 -20.67
CA LEU A 47 -1.26 -14.30 -20.82
C LEU A 47 -0.53 -15.24 -21.79
N ASP A 48 -0.84 -16.54 -21.77
CA ASP A 48 -0.24 -17.51 -22.69
C ASP A 48 -0.64 -17.19 -24.13
N ARG A 49 -1.92 -16.94 -24.40
CA ARG A 49 -2.41 -16.47 -25.72
C ARG A 49 -1.75 -15.17 -26.17
N LEU A 50 -1.61 -14.19 -25.28
CA LEU A 50 -0.89 -12.94 -25.57
C LEU A 50 0.60 -13.18 -25.87
N GLY A 51 1.19 -14.22 -25.27
CA GLY A 51 2.56 -14.68 -25.54
C GLY A 51 2.72 -15.28 -26.93
N GLU A 52 1.69 -15.96 -27.44
CA GLU A 52 1.68 -16.51 -28.80
C GLU A 52 1.48 -15.42 -29.86
N ILE A 53 0.56 -14.47 -29.62
CA ILE A 53 0.26 -13.36 -30.54
C ILE A 53 1.44 -12.37 -30.61
N SER A 54 2.03 -12.06 -29.46
CA SER A 54 3.15 -11.13 -29.35
C SER A 54 4.20 -11.73 -28.41
N PRO A 55 5.16 -12.51 -28.92
CA PRO A 55 6.20 -13.11 -28.11
C PRO A 55 7.03 -12.07 -27.35
N PRO A 56 7.37 -12.30 -26.07
CA PRO A 56 8.23 -11.40 -25.33
C PRO A 56 9.63 -11.38 -25.96
N THR A 57 10.23 -10.19 -26.05
CA THR A 57 11.64 -10.03 -26.44
C THR A 57 12.52 -10.81 -25.45
N LYS A 58 13.48 -11.62 -25.95
CA LYS A 58 14.43 -12.34 -25.08
C LYS A 58 15.10 -11.37 -24.11
N ALA A 59 15.14 -11.73 -22.82
CA ALA A 59 15.90 -10.99 -21.83
C ALA A 59 17.40 -11.08 -22.17
N PRO A 60 18.18 -9.98 -22.08
CA PRO A 60 19.63 -10.04 -22.25
C PRO A 60 20.26 -10.99 -21.23
N HIS A 61 21.28 -11.74 -21.64
CA HIS A 61 22.07 -12.54 -20.70
C HIS A 61 22.88 -11.62 -19.77
N PRO A 62 23.06 -11.97 -18.48
CA PRO A 62 23.97 -11.24 -17.60
C PRO A 62 25.39 -11.33 -18.14
N GLY A 63 25.91 -10.24 -18.72
CA GLY A 63 27.29 -10.16 -19.24
C GLY A 63 27.43 -9.72 -20.70
N GLU A 64 26.33 -9.61 -21.46
CA GLU A 64 26.38 -9.15 -22.86
C GLU A 64 26.52 -7.62 -22.92
N LYS A 65 27.71 -7.13 -23.27
CA LYS A 65 27.92 -5.71 -23.59
C LYS A 65 27.22 -5.40 -24.91
N THR A 66 26.07 -4.74 -24.84
CA THR A 66 25.41 -4.19 -26.03
C THR A 66 26.09 -2.89 -26.43
N ASP A 67 26.98 -2.94 -27.42
CA ASP A 67 27.65 -1.77 -28.04
C ASP A 67 26.76 -1.02 -29.06
N ALA A 68 25.47 -1.37 -29.16
CA ALA A 68 24.52 -0.70 -30.04
C ALA A 68 23.54 0.16 -29.23
N ALA A 69 23.47 1.45 -29.56
CA ALA A 69 22.42 2.34 -29.05
C ALA A 69 21.05 1.69 -29.30
N PRO A 70 20.19 1.53 -28.27
CA PRO A 70 18.96 0.79 -28.42
C PRO A 70 17.99 1.61 -29.28
N ASN A 71 17.75 1.17 -30.51
CA ASN A 71 16.54 1.56 -31.23
C ASN A 71 15.35 1.11 -30.37
N PRO A 72 14.46 2.01 -29.93
CA PRO A 72 13.37 1.65 -29.03
C PRO A 72 12.36 0.78 -29.80
N LYS A 73 12.44 -0.54 -29.61
CA LYS A 73 11.39 -1.46 -30.06
C LYS A 73 10.07 -1.09 -29.38
N PRO A 74 8.91 -1.16 -30.07
CA PRO A 74 7.63 -0.77 -29.48
C PRO A 74 7.35 -1.55 -28.20
N HIS A 75 7.03 -0.81 -27.13
CA HIS A 75 6.76 -1.35 -25.80
C HIS A 75 5.52 -2.28 -25.81
N ARG A 76 5.66 -3.49 -25.28
CA ARG A 76 4.60 -4.53 -25.24
C ARG A 76 3.57 -4.22 -24.15
N ASP A 77 2.52 -3.46 -24.50
CA ASP A 77 1.40 -3.14 -23.61
C ASP A 77 0.35 -4.27 -23.63
N LEU A 78 0.34 -5.08 -22.57
CA LEU A 78 -0.55 -6.26 -22.48
C LEU A 78 -2.04 -5.89 -22.48
N TYR A 79 -2.42 -4.72 -21.96
CA TYR A 79 -3.82 -4.27 -21.99
C TYR A 79 -4.25 -3.91 -23.41
N ALA A 80 -3.41 -3.20 -24.16
CA ALA A 80 -3.68 -2.87 -25.55
C ALA A 80 -3.80 -4.14 -26.40
N LEU A 81 -2.88 -5.09 -26.23
CA LEU A 81 -2.94 -6.38 -26.91
C LEU A 81 -4.20 -7.17 -26.56
N LEU A 82 -4.61 -7.20 -25.29
CA LEU A 82 -5.86 -7.84 -24.87
C LEU A 82 -7.06 -7.20 -25.56
N ARG A 83 -7.18 -5.86 -25.51
CA ARG A 83 -8.27 -5.12 -26.15
C ARG A 83 -8.33 -5.39 -27.65
N ASP A 84 -7.18 -5.31 -28.33
CA ASP A 84 -7.11 -5.37 -29.79
C ASP A 84 -7.32 -6.79 -30.35
N ASN A 85 -7.25 -7.83 -29.51
CA ASN A 85 -7.43 -9.22 -29.90
C ASN A 85 -8.59 -9.92 -29.16
N ALA A 86 -9.41 -9.18 -28.42
CA ALA A 86 -10.53 -9.74 -27.66
C ALA A 86 -11.59 -10.38 -28.57
N ASP A 87 -11.83 -9.81 -29.75
CA ASP A 87 -12.84 -10.31 -30.69
C ASP A 87 -12.35 -11.50 -31.53
N SER A 88 -11.03 -11.73 -31.60
CA SER A 88 -10.41 -12.74 -32.47
C SER A 88 -9.94 -14.00 -31.73
N ASP A 89 -9.76 -13.94 -30.41
CA ASP A 89 -9.35 -15.09 -29.59
C ASP A 89 -10.37 -15.35 -28.47
N GLU A 90 -10.87 -16.58 -28.37
CA GLU A 90 -11.93 -16.95 -27.42
C GLU A 90 -11.52 -16.71 -25.95
N THR A 91 -10.26 -16.97 -25.59
CA THR A 91 -9.79 -16.80 -24.20
C THR A 91 -9.62 -15.33 -23.86
N LEU A 92 -9.08 -14.55 -24.80
CA LEU A 92 -8.97 -13.09 -24.65
C LEU A 92 -10.34 -12.44 -24.58
N GLY A 93 -11.29 -12.88 -25.41
CA GLY A 93 -12.69 -12.47 -25.37
C GLY A 93 -13.33 -12.77 -24.01
N LYS A 94 -13.15 -13.97 -23.46
CA LYS A 94 -13.64 -14.32 -22.10
C LYS A 94 -13.08 -13.39 -21.02
N LEU A 95 -11.77 -13.12 -21.03
CA LEU A 95 -11.16 -12.20 -20.07
C LEU A 95 -11.69 -10.78 -20.26
N TRP A 96 -11.77 -10.31 -21.51
CA TRP A 96 -12.28 -8.99 -21.86
C TRP A 96 -13.72 -8.78 -21.41
N THR A 97 -14.60 -9.76 -21.67
CA THR A 97 -15.98 -9.75 -21.19
C THR A 97 -16.04 -9.72 -19.66
N GLN A 98 -15.23 -10.55 -18.98
CA GLN A 98 -15.22 -10.58 -17.51
C GLN A 98 -14.87 -9.21 -16.92
N VAL A 99 -13.81 -8.55 -17.41
CA VAL A 99 -13.38 -7.26 -16.83
C VAL A 99 -14.31 -6.11 -17.20
N ASN A 100 -14.99 -6.16 -18.36
CA ASN A 100 -15.93 -5.11 -18.77
C ASN A 100 -17.36 -5.31 -18.22
N THR A 101 -17.68 -6.50 -17.69
CA THR A 101 -18.99 -6.76 -17.09
C THR A 101 -19.05 -6.13 -15.71
N VAL A 102 -20.02 -5.23 -15.50
CA VAL A 102 -20.25 -4.59 -14.19
C VAL A 102 -21.12 -5.51 -13.32
N PRO A 103 -20.62 -6.06 -12.20
CA PRO A 103 -21.42 -6.90 -11.32
C PRO A 103 -22.59 -6.14 -10.68
N SER A 104 -23.67 -6.84 -10.35
CA SER A 104 -24.90 -6.25 -9.77
C SER A 104 -24.71 -5.57 -8.42
N TRP A 105 -23.64 -5.89 -7.68
CA TRP A 105 -23.31 -5.27 -6.40
C TRP A 105 -22.55 -3.94 -6.53
N VAL A 106 -22.18 -3.53 -7.76
CA VAL A 106 -21.47 -2.27 -7.99
C VAL A 106 -22.45 -1.10 -7.93
N ASP A 107 -22.22 -0.20 -6.98
CA ASP A 107 -22.82 1.13 -6.93
C ASP A 107 -21.72 2.17 -7.24
N TRP A 108 -21.80 2.82 -8.40
CA TRP A 108 -20.82 3.83 -8.80
C TRP A 108 -20.82 5.05 -7.88
N ALA A 109 -21.98 5.46 -7.35
CA ALA A 109 -22.02 6.57 -6.40
C ALA A 109 -21.33 6.17 -5.08
N GLN A 110 -21.42 4.90 -4.68
CA GLN A 110 -20.67 4.38 -3.54
C GLN A 110 -19.16 4.38 -3.79
N ILE A 111 -18.72 3.90 -4.95
CA ILE A 111 -17.30 3.89 -5.33
C ILE A 111 -16.74 5.31 -5.38
N GLU A 112 -17.46 6.27 -5.94
CA GLU A 112 -17.06 7.68 -5.98
C GLU A 112 -16.78 8.22 -4.58
N ARG A 113 -17.70 7.98 -3.62
CA ARG A 113 -17.49 8.35 -2.21
C ARG A 113 -16.29 7.63 -1.61
N GLY A 114 -16.05 6.36 -1.99
CA GLY A 114 -14.86 5.61 -1.61
C GLY A 114 -13.56 6.26 -2.10
N GLN A 115 -13.53 6.79 -3.33
CA GLN A 115 -12.37 7.55 -3.83
C GLN A 115 -12.13 8.81 -2.98
N GLN A 116 -13.19 9.51 -2.57
CA GLN A 116 -13.09 10.69 -1.71
C GLN A 116 -12.53 10.36 -0.31
N VAL A 117 -12.78 9.16 0.21
CA VAL A 117 -12.22 8.70 1.49
C VAL A 117 -10.70 8.63 1.42
N PHE A 118 -10.12 8.03 0.37
CA PHE A 118 -8.67 7.98 0.20
C PHE A 118 -8.06 9.38 0.18
N LEU A 119 -8.62 10.28 -0.63
CA LEU A 119 -8.11 11.64 -0.80
C LEU A 119 -8.24 12.48 0.48
N ARG A 120 -9.33 12.33 1.23
CA ARG A 120 -9.51 13.01 2.52
C ARG A 120 -8.38 12.66 3.48
N TYR A 121 -7.98 11.38 3.49
CA TYR A 121 -6.92 10.84 4.33
C TYR A 121 -5.60 10.66 3.58
N GLY A 122 -5.36 11.36 2.45
CA GLY A 122 -4.23 11.06 1.56
C GLY A 122 -2.87 11.07 2.26
N GLY A 123 -2.58 12.08 3.08
CA GLY A 123 -1.36 12.12 3.90
C GLY A 123 -1.18 10.89 4.80
N PRO A 124 -2.07 10.66 5.79
CA PRO A 124 -1.98 9.51 6.68
C PRO A 124 -2.11 8.15 5.94
N ALA A 125 -2.83 8.09 4.82
CA ALA A 125 -2.91 6.91 3.97
C ALA A 125 -1.58 6.60 3.28
N MET A 126 -0.83 7.61 2.81
CA MET A 126 0.49 7.39 2.22
C MET A 126 1.49 6.80 3.23
N PHE A 127 1.48 7.28 4.48
CA PHE A 127 2.31 6.71 5.55
C PHE A 127 1.84 5.31 5.95
N ALA A 128 0.54 5.10 6.05
CA ALA A 128 -0.04 3.78 6.28
C ALA A 128 0.40 2.76 5.22
N LEU A 129 0.26 3.10 3.94
CA LEU A 129 0.62 2.22 2.84
C LEU A 129 2.12 1.93 2.80
N ALA A 130 2.97 2.92 3.07
CA ALA A 130 4.42 2.75 3.05
C ALA A 130 4.94 1.92 4.23
N PHE A 131 4.49 2.17 5.46
CA PHE A 131 5.10 1.60 6.66
C PHE A 131 4.27 0.48 7.28
N GLN A 132 2.94 0.62 7.32
CA GLN A 132 2.09 -0.45 7.83
C GLN A 132 1.91 -1.54 6.77
N SER A 133 1.35 -1.17 5.62
CA SER A 133 0.98 -2.13 4.58
C SER A 133 2.19 -2.78 3.91
N LEU A 134 3.17 -1.99 3.46
CA LEU A 134 4.34 -2.52 2.77
C LEU A 134 5.40 -3.06 3.74
N VAL A 135 5.98 -2.21 4.60
CA VAL A 135 7.06 -2.65 5.52
C VAL A 135 6.54 -3.69 6.50
N GLY A 136 5.37 -3.45 7.12
CA GLY A 136 4.71 -4.44 7.98
C GLY A 136 4.22 -5.68 7.22
N GLY A 137 3.75 -5.52 5.98
CA GLY A 137 3.31 -6.62 5.12
C GLY A 137 4.42 -7.59 4.72
N PHE A 138 5.69 -7.19 4.75
CA PHE A 138 6.80 -8.14 4.65
C PHE A 138 6.86 -9.12 5.83
N GLY A 139 6.08 -8.90 6.90
CA GLY A 139 5.86 -9.95 7.88
C GLY A 139 5.15 -11.18 7.31
N SER A 140 4.46 -11.08 6.17
CA SER A 140 3.88 -12.23 5.48
C SER A 140 4.97 -13.09 4.83
N ARG A 141 5.30 -14.21 5.48
CA ARG A 141 6.41 -15.09 5.09
C ARG A 141 6.31 -15.54 3.64
N ARG A 142 5.11 -15.97 3.23
CA ARG A 142 4.83 -16.52 1.90
C ARG A 142 4.91 -15.48 0.79
N VAL A 143 4.26 -14.34 0.99
CA VAL A 143 4.28 -13.24 0.02
C VAL A 143 5.73 -12.77 -0.20
N VAL A 144 6.52 -12.68 0.87
CA VAL A 144 7.94 -12.33 0.79
C VAL A 144 8.74 -13.29 -0.08
N GLU A 145 8.50 -14.60 -0.03
CA GLU A 145 9.21 -15.56 -0.86
C GLU A 145 8.92 -15.34 -2.35
N THR A 146 7.67 -15.04 -2.71
CA THR A 146 7.32 -14.63 -4.08
C THR A 146 8.04 -13.33 -4.46
N LEU A 147 8.00 -12.32 -3.59
CA LEU A 147 8.57 -11.00 -3.85
C LEU A 147 10.09 -11.01 -3.97
N ALA A 148 10.79 -11.78 -3.13
CA ALA A 148 12.23 -11.88 -3.13
C ALA A 148 12.78 -12.33 -4.49
N ARG A 149 12.07 -13.25 -5.16
CA ARG A 149 12.41 -13.80 -6.48
C ARG A 149 12.14 -12.84 -7.63
N THR A 150 11.31 -11.81 -7.43
CA THR A 150 11.07 -10.79 -8.45
C THR A 150 12.24 -9.82 -8.65
N GLY A 151 13.19 -9.75 -7.71
CA GLY A 151 14.28 -8.75 -7.73
C GLY A 151 13.83 -7.29 -7.58
N GLY A 152 12.53 -7.02 -7.50
CA GLY A 152 11.95 -5.68 -7.53
C GLY A 152 12.02 -4.92 -6.19
N PHE A 153 12.68 -5.46 -5.16
CA PHE A 153 12.83 -4.81 -3.85
C PHE A 153 14.28 -4.57 -3.44
N GLY A 154 15.22 -4.58 -4.39
CA GLY A 154 16.59 -4.12 -4.16
C GLY A 154 16.63 -2.61 -3.89
N ILE A 155 17.58 -2.14 -3.08
CA ILE A 155 17.63 -0.73 -2.61
C ILE A 155 17.57 0.28 -3.77
N ASN A 156 18.25 -0.01 -4.88
CA ASN A 156 18.26 0.83 -6.09
C ASN A 156 16.94 0.84 -6.89
N ILE A 157 16.10 -0.17 -6.70
CA ILE A 157 14.94 -0.46 -7.54
C ILE A 157 13.64 -0.10 -6.81
N THR A 158 13.59 -0.41 -5.52
CA THR A 158 12.40 -0.32 -4.67
C THR A 158 11.66 0.99 -4.84
N ARG A 159 12.36 2.13 -4.80
CA ARG A 159 11.72 3.44 -4.90
C ARG A 159 10.90 3.60 -6.19
N ARG A 160 11.43 3.16 -7.33
CA ARG A 160 10.71 3.21 -8.61
C ARG A 160 9.47 2.32 -8.58
N ARG A 161 9.60 1.08 -8.08
CA ARG A 161 8.49 0.14 -7.95
C ARG A 161 7.37 0.71 -7.07
N LEU A 162 7.73 1.40 -5.97
CA LEU A 162 6.74 2.04 -5.10
C LEU A 162 6.00 3.19 -5.79
N LEU A 163 6.68 3.95 -6.65
CA LEU A 163 6.03 4.98 -7.46
C LEU A 163 5.08 4.37 -8.50
N GLU A 164 5.42 3.21 -9.08
CA GLU A 164 4.51 2.47 -9.99
C GLU A 164 3.25 2.01 -9.25
N THR A 165 3.37 1.42 -8.06
CA THR A 165 2.21 1.07 -7.22
C THR A 165 1.40 2.31 -6.83
N LEU A 166 2.06 3.43 -6.51
CA LEU A 166 1.36 4.66 -6.17
C LEU A 166 0.62 5.26 -7.38
N GLN A 167 1.17 5.14 -8.59
CA GLN A 167 0.46 5.54 -9.81
C GLN A 167 -0.86 4.77 -9.93
N HIS A 168 -0.84 3.43 -9.77
CA HIS A 168 -2.05 2.60 -9.83
C HIS A 168 -3.10 3.06 -8.81
N ILE A 169 -2.70 3.30 -7.56
CA ILE A 169 -3.61 3.78 -6.51
C ILE A 169 -4.22 5.12 -6.91
N LEU A 170 -3.39 6.07 -7.36
CA LEU A 170 -3.86 7.38 -7.76
C LEU A 170 -4.82 7.29 -8.96
N GLU A 171 -4.58 6.40 -9.92
CA GLU A 171 -5.49 6.20 -11.05
C GLU A 171 -6.84 5.64 -10.60
N VAL A 172 -6.87 4.62 -9.75
CA VAL A 172 -8.14 4.04 -9.26
C VAL A 172 -8.88 4.96 -8.29
N THR A 173 -8.20 5.91 -7.64
CA THR A 173 -8.82 6.91 -6.76
C THR A 173 -9.06 8.27 -7.42
N ARG A 174 -8.82 8.43 -8.73
CA ARG A 174 -8.87 9.74 -9.40
C ARG A 174 -10.28 10.29 -9.52
N ASP A 175 -11.12 9.56 -10.23
CA ASP A 175 -12.49 9.89 -10.60
C ASP A 175 -13.19 8.61 -11.11
N LEU A 176 -14.50 8.67 -11.33
CA LEU A 176 -15.26 7.51 -11.78
C LEU A 176 -14.87 7.03 -13.17
N SER A 177 -14.63 7.94 -14.12
CA SER A 177 -14.28 7.55 -15.48
C SER A 177 -12.93 6.84 -15.57
N SER A 178 -12.01 7.11 -14.63
CA SER A 178 -10.74 6.41 -14.51
C SER A 178 -10.91 4.96 -14.06
N VAL A 179 -11.80 4.69 -13.11
CA VAL A 179 -11.93 3.35 -12.50
C VAL A 179 -12.97 2.47 -13.20
N GLN A 180 -13.87 3.06 -13.99
CA GLN A 180 -14.85 2.37 -14.83
C GLN A 180 -14.20 1.67 -16.03
N PRO A 181 -14.87 0.66 -16.63
CA PRO A 181 -14.38 -0.02 -17.83
C PRO A 181 -13.94 0.96 -18.93
N GLY A 182 -12.73 0.77 -19.45
CA GLY A 182 -12.09 1.64 -20.44
C GLY A 182 -11.28 2.81 -19.86
N GLY A 183 -11.40 3.12 -18.57
CA GLY A 183 -10.64 4.16 -17.88
C GLY A 183 -9.18 3.80 -17.57
N ASP A 184 -8.39 4.79 -17.14
CA ASP A 184 -6.95 4.61 -16.85
C ASP A 184 -6.71 3.67 -15.66
N GLY A 185 -7.39 3.88 -14.53
CA GLY A 185 -7.30 3.01 -13.35
C GLY A 185 -7.82 1.59 -13.62
N PHE A 186 -8.84 1.47 -14.46
CA PHE A 186 -9.30 0.17 -14.95
C PHE A 186 -8.21 -0.53 -15.78
N ALA A 187 -7.67 0.16 -16.80
CA ALA A 187 -6.64 -0.38 -17.68
C ALA A 187 -5.38 -0.77 -16.89
N SER A 188 -4.96 0.05 -15.93
CA SER A 188 -3.85 -0.25 -15.03
C SER A 188 -4.11 -1.46 -14.15
N SER A 189 -5.33 -1.63 -13.62
CA SER A 189 -5.70 -2.83 -12.87
C SER A 189 -5.61 -4.10 -13.72
N VAL A 190 -6.03 -4.04 -14.99
CA VAL A 190 -5.88 -5.16 -15.95
C VAL A 190 -4.41 -5.42 -16.29
N ARG A 191 -3.58 -4.37 -16.46
CA ARG A 191 -2.13 -4.53 -16.66
C ARG A 191 -1.47 -5.23 -15.47
N VAL A 192 -1.81 -4.84 -14.25
CA VAL A 192 -1.29 -5.47 -13.03
C VAL A 192 -1.75 -6.93 -12.93
N ARG A 193 -3.01 -7.25 -13.28
CA ARG A 193 -3.51 -8.64 -13.34
C ARG A 193 -2.66 -9.52 -14.28
N LEU A 194 -2.38 -9.03 -15.48
CA LEU A 194 -1.55 -9.75 -16.45
C LEU A 194 -0.06 -9.80 -16.04
N LEU A 195 0.44 -8.77 -15.36
CA LEU A 195 1.77 -8.78 -14.74
C LEU A 195 1.87 -9.88 -13.66
N HIS A 196 0.86 -10.03 -12.81
CA HIS A 196 0.79 -11.08 -11.79
C HIS A 196 0.81 -12.47 -12.42
N ALA A 197 0.05 -12.68 -13.50
CA ALA A 197 0.13 -13.92 -14.27
C ALA A 197 1.55 -14.17 -14.82
N ALA A 198 2.25 -13.13 -15.29
CA ALA A 198 3.59 -13.25 -15.84
C ALA A 198 4.64 -13.60 -14.79
N VAL A 199 4.54 -12.98 -13.61
CA VAL A 199 5.36 -13.29 -12.44
C VAL A 199 5.16 -14.76 -12.04
N ARG A 200 3.90 -15.20 -11.91
CA ARG A 200 3.56 -16.58 -11.55
C ARG A 200 4.14 -17.58 -12.54
N ARG A 201 3.89 -17.40 -13.84
CA ARG A 201 4.41 -18.27 -14.90
C ARG A 201 5.93 -18.38 -14.85
N ARG A 202 6.62 -17.24 -14.65
CA ARG A 202 8.10 -17.23 -14.60
C ARG A 202 8.65 -17.95 -13.38
N ILE A 203 8.10 -17.72 -12.18
CA ILE A 203 8.56 -18.40 -10.97
C ILE A 203 8.33 -19.91 -11.07
N LEU A 204 7.15 -20.35 -11.55
CA LEU A 204 6.85 -21.76 -11.72
C LEU A 204 7.75 -22.43 -12.76
N ALA A 205 8.06 -21.75 -13.87
CA ALA A 205 9.00 -22.28 -14.87
C ALA A 205 10.41 -22.49 -14.28
N LEU A 206 10.90 -21.54 -13.48
CA LEU A 206 12.20 -21.67 -12.81
C LEU A 206 12.20 -22.75 -11.73
N ALA A 207 11.07 -22.92 -11.01
CA ALA A 207 10.91 -23.99 -10.04
C ALA A 207 10.87 -25.38 -10.71
N ALA A 208 10.28 -25.49 -11.89
CA ALA A 208 10.30 -26.73 -12.68
C ALA A 208 11.72 -27.07 -13.16
N GLU A 209 12.51 -26.06 -13.54
CA GLU A 209 13.91 -26.22 -13.94
C GLU A 209 14.83 -26.55 -12.75
N ARG A 210 14.60 -25.89 -11.60
CA ARG A 210 15.34 -26.10 -10.36
C ARG A 210 14.36 -26.15 -9.18
N PRO A 211 13.95 -27.33 -8.69
CA PRO A 211 12.96 -27.47 -7.60
C PRO A 211 13.33 -26.74 -6.31
N SER A 212 14.63 -26.57 -6.01
CA SER A 212 15.09 -25.78 -4.86
C SER A 212 14.86 -24.27 -5.00
N TYR A 213 14.45 -23.79 -6.17
CA TYR A 213 14.24 -22.37 -6.45
C TYR A 213 13.03 -21.84 -5.70
N TYR A 214 11.88 -22.53 -5.73
CA TYR A 214 10.66 -22.12 -5.04
C TYR A 214 9.82 -23.33 -4.64
N ASP A 215 9.53 -23.45 -3.35
CA ASP A 215 8.73 -24.54 -2.80
C ASP A 215 7.24 -24.21 -2.84
N VAL A 216 6.54 -24.67 -3.88
CA VAL A 216 5.09 -24.46 -4.05
C VAL A 216 4.28 -25.10 -2.92
N HIS A 217 4.75 -26.22 -2.34
CA HIS A 217 4.04 -26.88 -1.25
C HIS A 217 4.08 -26.02 0.02
N ALA A 218 5.25 -25.47 0.36
CA ALA A 218 5.42 -24.61 1.54
C ALA A 218 4.82 -23.21 1.36
N TRP A 219 4.92 -22.63 0.16
CA TRP A 219 4.60 -21.22 -0.08
C TRP A 219 3.28 -20.97 -0.80
N GLY A 220 2.68 -22.01 -1.38
CA GLY A 220 1.53 -21.89 -2.28
C GLY A 220 1.98 -21.59 -3.72
N VAL A 221 1.01 -21.50 -4.63
CA VAL A 221 1.27 -21.01 -5.99
C VAL A 221 1.62 -19.52 -5.92
N PRO A 222 2.64 -19.00 -6.63
CA PRO A 222 2.97 -17.58 -6.57
C PRO A 222 1.78 -16.70 -6.98
N VAL A 223 1.50 -15.66 -6.19
CA VAL A 223 0.34 -14.78 -6.41
C VAL A 223 -0.98 -15.58 -6.42
N ASN A 224 -1.14 -16.49 -5.46
CA ASN A 224 -2.40 -17.23 -5.27
C ASN A 224 -3.53 -16.30 -4.78
N ASP A 225 -4.73 -16.86 -4.66
CA ASP A 225 -5.91 -16.11 -4.22
C ASP A 225 -5.74 -15.56 -2.80
N LEU A 226 -5.14 -16.32 -1.88
CA LEU A 226 -4.92 -15.84 -0.52
C LEU A 226 -3.97 -14.63 -0.48
N ASP A 227 -2.85 -14.71 -1.19
CA ASP A 227 -1.89 -13.60 -1.30
C ASP A 227 -2.54 -12.36 -1.95
N SER A 228 -3.41 -12.59 -2.94
CA SER A 228 -4.14 -11.53 -3.65
C SER A 228 -5.20 -10.87 -2.75
N ILE A 229 -5.96 -11.67 -1.98
CA ILE A 229 -6.90 -11.19 -0.96
C ILE A 229 -6.15 -10.41 0.10
N GLY A 230 -5.04 -10.94 0.63
CA GLY A 230 -4.22 -10.30 1.65
C GLY A 230 -3.66 -8.96 1.20
N THR A 231 -3.23 -8.87 -0.07
CA THR A 231 -2.77 -7.62 -0.66
C THR A 231 -3.90 -6.59 -0.73
N ILE A 232 -5.08 -6.94 -1.24
CA ILE A 232 -6.23 -6.01 -1.28
C ILE A 232 -6.70 -5.63 0.14
N ILE A 233 -6.69 -6.57 1.10
CA ILE A 233 -6.96 -6.30 2.52
C ILE A 233 -5.96 -5.28 3.09
N SER A 234 -4.69 -5.37 2.68
CA SER A 234 -3.67 -4.41 3.12
C SER A 234 -3.97 -2.99 2.63
N PHE A 235 -4.44 -2.83 1.39
CA PHE A 235 -4.83 -1.53 0.84
C PHE A 235 -6.18 -1.01 1.37
N SER A 236 -7.04 -1.90 1.86
CA SER A 236 -8.42 -1.59 2.24
C SER A 236 -8.65 -1.69 3.75
N ALA A 237 -8.99 -2.87 4.26
CA ALA A 237 -9.37 -3.08 5.65
C ALA A 237 -8.26 -2.68 6.63
N THR A 238 -7.01 -3.02 6.32
CA THR A 238 -5.88 -2.73 7.20
C THR A 238 -5.66 -1.22 7.36
N LEU A 239 -5.89 -0.44 6.30
CA LEU A 239 -5.90 1.02 6.37
C LEU A 239 -6.99 1.52 7.34
N LEU A 240 -8.21 1.00 7.22
CA LEU A 240 -9.39 1.46 7.96
C LEU A 240 -9.37 1.09 9.45
N TRP A 241 -8.93 -0.12 9.79
CA TRP A 241 -9.04 -0.68 11.15
C TRP A 241 -7.74 -0.69 11.94
N ILE A 242 -6.59 -0.51 11.29
CA ILE A 242 -5.29 -0.49 11.98
C ILE A 242 -4.59 0.84 11.75
N SER A 243 -4.32 1.20 10.50
CA SER A 243 -3.39 2.28 10.20
C SER A 243 -3.94 3.66 10.51
N LEU A 244 -5.19 3.97 10.13
CA LEU A 244 -5.81 5.25 10.48
C LEU A 244 -6.06 5.35 12.00
N PRO A 245 -6.60 4.33 12.70
CA PRO A 245 -6.73 4.35 14.16
C PRO A 245 -5.41 4.53 14.91
N ARG A 246 -4.32 3.90 14.46
CA ARG A 246 -2.98 4.11 15.03
C ARG A 246 -2.46 5.54 14.84
N GLN A 247 -2.99 6.29 13.87
CA GLN A 247 -2.73 7.71 13.68
C GLN A 247 -3.79 8.62 14.36
N GLY A 248 -4.71 8.05 15.14
CA GLY A 248 -5.79 8.76 15.82
C GLY A 248 -6.98 9.15 14.94
N ILE A 249 -7.06 8.60 13.74
CA ILE A 249 -8.12 8.88 12.76
C ILE A 249 -9.11 7.72 12.71
N TYR A 250 -10.39 8.03 12.91
CA TYR A 250 -11.48 7.07 12.92
C TYR A 250 -12.50 7.39 11.82
N PRO A 251 -12.45 6.69 10.68
CA PRO A 251 -13.46 6.81 9.64
C PRO A 251 -14.85 6.40 10.15
N THR A 252 -15.88 7.06 9.66
CA THR A 252 -17.28 6.70 9.90
C THR A 252 -17.60 5.34 9.27
N ARG A 253 -18.71 4.72 9.69
CA ARG A 253 -19.18 3.46 9.10
C ARG A 253 -19.45 3.58 7.60
N ALA A 254 -20.06 4.69 7.17
CA ALA A 254 -20.30 4.96 5.75
C ALA A 254 -18.99 5.06 4.96
N GLU A 255 -18.00 5.80 5.47
CA GLU A 255 -16.69 5.90 4.82
C GLU A 255 -16.00 4.53 4.69
N LYS A 256 -16.11 3.66 5.70
CA LYS A 256 -15.55 2.30 5.65
C LYS A 256 -16.23 1.46 4.58
N ALA A 257 -17.57 1.47 4.54
CA ALA A 257 -18.34 0.75 3.54
C ALA A 257 -18.05 1.25 2.10
N ASP A 258 -18.02 2.57 1.91
CA ASP A 258 -17.73 3.20 0.62
C ASP A 258 -16.30 2.88 0.14
N TYR A 259 -15.31 2.92 1.04
CA TYR A 259 -13.92 2.59 0.70
C TYR A 259 -13.71 1.09 0.41
N LEU A 260 -14.40 0.21 1.13
CA LEU A 260 -14.40 -1.22 0.82
C LEU A 260 -15.03 -1.51 -0.54
N ALA A 261 -16.10 -0.82 -0.92
CA ALA A 261 -16.74 -1.00 -2.22
C ALA A 261 -15.79 -0.67 -3.39
N LEU A 262 -15.00 0.41 -3.26
CA LEU A 262 -13.93 0.73 -4.22
C LEU A 262 -12.93 -0.43 -4.37
N TRP A 263 -12.40 -0.95 -3.26
CA TRP A 263 -11.42 -2.03 -3.31
C TRP A 263 -12.01 -3.38 -3.71
N ARG A 264 -13.30 -3.62 -3.46
CA ARG A 264 -14.02 -4.79 -3.99
C ARG A 264 -14.11 -4.73 -5.52
N TRP A 265 -14.37 -3.55 -6.08
CA TRP A 265 -14.32 -3.33 -7.53
C TRP A 265 -12.91 -3.53 -8.09
N VAL A 266 -11.87 -2.96 -7.47
CA VAL A 266 -10.48 -3.19 -7.88
C VAL A 266 -10.12 -4.67 -7.82
N ALA A 267 -10.52 -5.39 -6.76
CA ALA A 267 -10.33 -6.83 -6.63
C ALA A 267 -10.97 -7.61 -7.79
N HIS A 268 -12.21 -7.25 -8.17
CA HIS A 268 -12.91 -7.84 -9.30
C HIS A 268 -12.11 -7.70 -10.62
N VAL A 269 -11.69 -6.47 -10.95
CA VAL A 269 -10.93 -6.20 -12.18
C VAL A 269 -9.58 -6.92 -12.16
N MET A 270 -8.94 -7.01 -10.99
CA MET A 270 -7.66 -7.70 -10.79
C MET A 270 -7.77 -9.24 -10.76
N GLY A 271 -8.97 -9.81 -10.82
CA GLY A 271 -9.17 -11.26 -10.79
C GLY A 271 -9.08 -11.89 -9.39
N THR A 272 -9.15 -11.09 -8.33
CA THR A 272 -9.13 -11.54 -6.94
C THR A 272 -10.54 -11.90 -6.46
N PRO A 273 -10.73 -12.98 -5.67
CA PRO A 273 -12.02 -13.29 -5.07
C PRO A 273 -12.60 -12.13 -4.26
N THR A 274 -13.88 -11.80 -4.47
CA THR A 274 -14.47 -10.54 -3.97
C THR A 274 -15.34 -10.68 -2.73
N ASP A 275 -15.70 -11.91 -2.34
CA ASP A 275 -16.65 -12.19 -1.25
C ASP A 275 -16.19 -11.67 0.11
N THR A 276 -14.87 -11.70 0.35
CA THR A 276 -14.23 -11.11 1.53
C THR A 276 -14.60 -9.64 1.72
N PHE A 277 -14.72 -8.89 0.63
CA PHE A 277 -14.96 -7.44 0.66
C PHE A 277 -16.45 -7.08 0.58
N ALA A 278 -17.34 -8.08 0.60
CA ALA A 278 -18.78 -7.86 0.47
C ALA A 278 -19.41 -7.13 1.68
N SER A 279 -18.75 -7.12 2.84
CA SER A 279 -19.18 -6.37 4.01
C SER A 279 -18.02 -5.99 4.92
N GLU A 280 -18.22 -4.97 5.76
CA GLU A 280 -17.26 -4.55 6.79
C GLU A 280 -16.87 -5.72 7.71
N THR A 281 -17.85 -6.55 8.12
CA THR A 281 -17.63 -7.68 9.02
C THR A 281 -16.75 -8.74 8.38
N ARG A 282 -17.00 -9.11 7.11
CA ARG A 282 -16.20 -10.11 6.39
C ARG A 282 -14.78 -9.61 6.13
N ALA A 283 -14.63 -8.37 5.69
CA ALA A 283 -13.33 -7.78 5.41
C ALA A 283 -12.48 -7.68 6.69
N ARG A 284 -13.10 -7.27 7.79
CA ARG A 284 -12.43 -7.20 9.09
C ARG A 284 -12.04 -8.58 9.62
N ALA A 285 -12.94 -9.57 9.56
CA ALA A 285 -12.65 -10.91 10.01
C ALA A 285 -11.52 -11.56 9.18
N MET A 286 -11.50 -11.37 7.86
CA MET A 286 -10.39 -11.82 7.02
C MET A 286 -9.07 -11.11 7.37
N MET A 287 -9.09 -9.79 7.55
CA MET A 287 -7.90 -9.05 8.00
C MET A 287 -7.33 -9.62 9.31
N GLU A 288 -8.20 -9.81 10.31
CA GLU A 288 -7.87 -10.37 11.61
C GLU A 288 -7.36 -11.83 11.50
N SER A 289 -7.94 -12.62 10.59
CA SER A 289 -7.52 -14.01 10.30
C SER A 289 -6.13 -14.08 9.65
N LEU A 290 -5.87 -13.22 8.66
CA LEU A 290 -4.57 -13.11 7.98
C LEU A 290 -3.46 -12.67 8.94
N MET A 291 -3.75 -11.77 9.87
CA MET A 291 -2.78 -11.34 10.88
C MET A 291 -2.30 -12.47 11.78
N VAL A 292 -3.17 -13.46 12.05
CA VAL A 292 -2.84 -14.62 12.87
C VAL A 292 -2.15 -15.71 12.06
N SER A 293 -2.60 -15.94 10.82
CA SER A 293 -2.15 -17.07 10.00
C SER A 293 -0.91 -16.78 9.15
N GLU A 294 -0.77 -15.58 8.60
CA GLU A 294 0.22 -15.30 7.56
C GLU A 294 1.42 -14.48 8.04
N ILE A 295 1.28 -13.70 9.12
CA ILE A 295 2.36 -12.84 9.61
C ILE A 295 3.32 -13.63 10.50
N GLU A 296 4.44 -14.05 9.91
CA GLU A 296 5.52 -14.81 10.53
C GLU A 296 6.87 -14.39 9.89
N PRO A 297 7.49 -13.28 10.35
CA PRO A 297 8.69 -12.73 9.73
C PRO A 297 9.85 -13.73 9.61
N SER A 298 10.43 -13.84 8.41
CA SER A 298 11.65 -14.62 8.12
C SER A 298 12.89 -13.73 7.96
N ASP A 299 14.05 -14.33 7.70
CA ASP A 299 15.25 -13.56 7.33
C ASP A 299 15.04 -12.76 6.04
N THR A 300 14.35 -13.34 5.06
CA THR A 300 13.94 -12.63 3.84
C THR A 300 13.05 -11.42 4.17
N SER A 301 12.12 -11.56 5.12
CA SER A 301 11.26 -10.45 5.57
C SER A 301 12.08 -9.28 6.12
N ARG A 302 13.09 -9.58 6.94
CA ARG A 302 14.00 -8.58 7.54
C ARG A 302 14.74 -7.81 6.46
N VAL A 303 15.26 -8.51 5.45
CA VAL A 303 15.98 -7.90 4.32
C VAL A 303 15.07 -6.96 3.54
N LEU A 304 13.90 -7.41 3.11
CA LEU A 304 13.01 -6.59 2.27
C LEU A 304 12.50 -5.36 3.02
N ALA A 305 12.11 -5.51 4.30
CA ALA A 305 11.69 -4.41 5.14
C ALA A 305 12.78 -3.33 5.25
N ASN A 306 14.02 -3.74 5.53
CA ASN A 306 15.13 -2.81 5.67
C ASN A 306 15.58 -2.19 4.35
N ASN A 307 15.47 -2.91 3.23
CA ASN A 307 15.73 -2.37 1.90
C ASN A 307 14.76 -1.23 1.56
N VAL A 308 13.48 -1.34 1.90
CA VAL A 308 12.50 -0.25 1.74
C VAL A 308 12.90 0.97 2.56
N LEU A 309 13.20 0.79 3.84
CA LEU A 309 13.60 1.91 4.71
C LEU A 309 14.87 2.60 4.20
N THR A 310 15.86 1.85 3.73
CA THR A 310 17.08 2.41 3.14
C THR A 310 16.80 3.13 1.83
N ALA A 311 15.98 2.54 0.95
CA ALA A 311 15.66 3.11 -0.36
C ALA A 311 14.85 4.41 -0.26
N LEU A 312 14.09 4.60 0.82
CA LEU A 312 13.25 5.79 1.02
C LEU A 312 13.94 6.88 1.86
N CYS A 313 14.90 6.53 2.73
CA CYS A 313 15.55 7.52 3.58
C CYS A 313 16.34 8.55 2.78
N ASN A 314 16.30 9.81 3.22
CA ASN A 314 16.99 10.94 2.61
C ASN A 314 16.67 11.14 1.12
N GLN A 315 15.54 10.63 0.65
CA GLN A 315 15.08 10.80 -0.72
C GLN A 315 14.00 11.90 -0.80
N PRO A 316 13.92 12.62 -1.94
CA PRO A 316 12.81 13.51 -2.19
C PRO A 316 11.45 12.79 -2.19
N PRO A 317 10.35 13.50 -1.88
CA PRO A 317 10.28 14.95 -1.63
C PRO A 317 10.56 15.35 -0.16
N SER A 318 10.42 14.42 0.79
CA SER A 318 10.47 14.75 2.23
C SER A 318 11.88 14.75 2.82
N TYR A 319 12.82 14.02 2.21
CA TYR A 319 14.17 13.80 2.75
C TYR A 319 14.16 13.30 4.21
N ALA A 320 13.17 12.47 4.55
CA ALA A 320 13.00 11.92 5.89
C ALA A 320 14.19 11.04 6.29
N SER A 321 14.65 11.20 7.54
CA SER A 321 15.74 10.40 8.09
C SER A 321 15.30 8.95 8.30
N ARG A 322 16.25 8.01 8.30
CA ARG A 322 15.97 6.59 8.49
C ARG A 322 15.32 6.32 9.86
N GLU A 323 15.74 7.03 10.90
CA GLU A 323 15.18 6.93 12.25
C GLU A 323 13.73 7.39 12.31
N PHE A 324 13.35 8.38 11.50
CA PHE A 324 11.96 8.79 11.38
C PHE A 324 11.12 7.71 10.69
N LEU A 325 11.61 7.12 9.59
CA LEU A 325 10.94 6.00 8.92
C LEU A 325 10.83 4.75 9.82
N ALA A 326 11.85 4.48 10.63
CA ALA A 326 11.81 3.45 11.66
C ALA A 326 10.74 3.77 12.71
N ALA A 327 10.64 5.03 13.16
CA ALA A 327 9.64 5.44 14.14
C ALA A 327 8.21 5.26 13.61
N GLU A 328 7.96 5.61 12.34
CA GLU A 328 6.70 5.32 11.64
C GLU A 328 6.39 3.83 11.65
N THR A 329 7.38 3.00 11.34
CA THR A 329 7.23 1.53 11.32
C THR A 329 6.85 0.99 12.71
N TYR A 330 7.52 1.43 13.77
CA TYR A 330 7.20 1.05 15.15
C TYR A 330 5.82 1.54 15.58
N TRP A 331 5.47 2.77 15.22
CA TRP A 331 4.18 3.38 15.58
C TRP A 331 3.02 2.66 14.91
N LEU A 332 3.14 2.38 13.61
CA LEU A 332 2.07 1.83 12.80
C LEU A 332 1.95 0.32 12.82
N ASN A 333 3.01 -0.44 13.12
CA ASN A 333 2.98 -1.90 13.21
C ASN A 333 2.98 -2.42 14.65
N GLY A 334 3.51 -1.63 15.56
CA GLY A 334 3.77 -2.02 16.94
C GLY A 334 5.19 -2.56 17.14
N PRO A 335 5.67 -2.52 18.39
CA PRO A 335 7.06 -2.83 18.73
C PRO A 335 7.45 -4.31 18.52
N ARG A 336 6.52 -5.27 18.61
CA ARG A 336 6.83 -6.70 18.44
C ARG A 336 7.11 -7.02 16.98
N LEU A 337 6.24 -6.60 16.06
CA LEU A 337 6.45 -6.83 14.62
C LEU A 337 7.65 -6.05 14.09
N ALA A 338 7.82 -4.78 14.49
CA ALA A 338 8.97 -3.98 14.05
C ALA A 338 10.32 -4.61 14.46
N ARG A 339 10.41 -5.18 15.67
CA ARG A 339 11.61 -5.92 16.11
C ARG A 339 11.80 -7.24 15.35
N ALA A 340 10.72 -7.97 15.07
CA ALA A 340 10.80 -9.23 14.32
C ALA A 340 11.28 -9.01 12.87
N LEU A 341 10.93 -7.86 12.29
CA LEU A 341 11.44 -7.36 11.01
C LEU A 341 12.85 -6.76 11.09
N ALA A 342 13.51 -6.83 12.25
CA ALA A 342 14.84 -6.29 12.50
C ALA A 342 14.99 -4.80 12.16
N VAL A 343 13.95 -3.99 12.41
CA VAL A 343 14.01 -2.54 12.27
C VAL A 343 14.62 -1.94 13.54
N GLU A 344 15.64 -1.09 13.40
CA GLU A 344 16.30 -0.46 14.53
C GLU A 344 15.33 0.38 15.35
N ARG A 345 15.44 0.32 16.69
CA ARG A 345 14.59 1.12 17.57
C ARG A 345 15.09 2.57 17.59
N PRO A 346 14.30 3.54 17.15
CA PRO A 346 14.76 4.92 17.08
C PRO A 346 14.73 5.60 18.46
N PRO A 347 15.52 6.68 18.65
CA PRO A 347 15.45 7.52 19.85
C PRO A 347 14.06 8.14 20.06
N LEU A 348 13.71 8.43 21.32
CA LEU A 348 12.39 8.96 21.72
C LEU A 348 11.96 10.22 20.93
N ARG A 349 12.89 11.08 20.55
CA ARG A 349 12.62 12.29 19.77
C ARG A 349 11.89 12.01 18.45
N TYR A 350 12.17 10.89 17.78
CA TYR A 350 11.50 10.54 16.53
C TYR A 350 10.06 10.07 16.77
N PHE A 351 9.78 9.40 17.90
CA PHE A 351 8.41 9.10 18.30
C PHE A 351 7.60 10.37 18.59
N LEU A 352 8.22 11.42 19.15
CA LEU A 352 7.57 12.72 19.33
C LEU A 352 7.25 13.40 17.99
N LEU A 353 8.13 13.26 16.99
CA LEU A 353 7.86 13.75 15.63
C LEU A 353 6.68 13.02 14.99
N VAL A 354 6.63 11.68 15.10
CA VAL A 354 5.50 10.88 14.58
C VAL A 354 4.20 11.23 15.30
N ALA A 355 4.22 11.38 16.62
CA ALA A 355 3.06 11.83 17.39
C ALA A 355 2.57 13.21 16.92
N GLY A 356 3.52 14.11 16.67
CA GLY A 356 3.24 15.43 16.11
C GLY A 356 2.62 15.41 14.71
N GLN A 357 3.14 14.56 13.83
CA GLN A 357 2.56 14.31 12.51
C GLN A 357 1.13 13.77 12.63
N CYS A 358 0.89 12.82 13.54
CA CYS A 358 -0.45 12.27 13.77
C CYS A 358 -1.42 13.38 14.23
N ILE A 359 -1.00 14.26 15.15
CA ILE A 359 -1.80 15.42 15.57
C ILE A 359 -2.13 16.33 14.39
N PHE A 360 -1.14 16.66 13.55
CA PHE A 360 -1.36 17.42 12.34
C PHE A 360 -2.40 16.76 11.41
N PHE A 361 -2.24 15.45 11.14
CA PHE A 361 -3.19 14.72 10.30
C PHE A 361 -4.59 14.64 10.90
N MET A 362 -4.72 14.47 12.22
CA MET A 362 -6.01 14.52 12.90
C MET A 362 -6.68 15.88 12.72
N VAL A 363 -5.97 16.98 13.00
CA VAL A 363 -6.50 18.35 12.86
C VAL A 363 -6.99 18.59 11.44
N VAL A 364 -6.17 18.30 10.43
CA VAL A 364 -6.54 18.49 9.02
C VAL A 364 -7.73 17.61 8.66
N SER A 365 -7.69 16.32 8.99
CA SER A 365 -8.72 15.35 8.59
C SER A 365 -10.08 15.66 9.22
N TYR A 366 -10.12 16.04 10.50
CA TYR A 366 -11.37 16.36 11.20
C TYR A 366 -11.89 17.76 10.87
N ALA A 367 -11.02 18.76 10.68
CA ALA A 367 -11.44 20.09 10.25
C ALA A 367 -12.10 20.06 8.87
N ARG A 368 -11.59 19.22 7.95
CA ARG A 368 -12.17 19.03 6.62
C ARG A 368 -13.62 18.54 6.65
N ARG A 369 -14.01 17.74 7.65
CA ARG A 369 -15.40 17.26 7.78
C ARG A 369 -16.41 18.38 8.07
N LEU A 370 -15.95 19.50 8.63
CA LEU A 370 -16.83 20.64 8.96
C LEU A 370 -17.28 21.43 7.73
N PHE A 371 -16.57 21.30 6.59
CA PHE A 371 -16.81 22.10 5.39
C PHE A 371 -16.82 21.22 4.12
N PRO A 372 -17.94 20.57 3.77
CA PRO A 372 -18.01 19.59 2.69
C PRO A 372 -17.55 20.10 1.31
N ASN A 373 -17.90 21.33 0.94
CA ASN A 373 -17.50 21.92 -0.35
C ASN A 373 -15.99 22.19 -0.40
N TRP A 374 -15.41 22.63 0.73
CA TRP A 374 -13.97 22.84 0.85
C TRP A 374 -13.22 21.52 0.77
N ASP A 375 -13.74 20.48 1.43
CA ASP A 375 -13.16 19.15 1.41
C ASP A 375 -13.08 18.55 0.00
N ARG A 376 -14.15 18.68 -0.79
CA ARG A 376 -14.17 18.22 -2.19
C ARG A 376 -13.13 18.96 -3.04
N SER A 377 -13.06 20.30 -2.93
CA SER A 377 -12.06 21.08 -3.66
C SER A 377 -10.62 20.74 -3.25
N LEU A 378 -10.39 20.45 -1.97
CA LEU A 378 -9.08 20.00 -1.48
C LEU A 378 -8.73 18.61 -2.00
N ASN A 379 -9.69 17.68 -2.11
CA ASN A 379 -9.47 16.37 -2.69
C ASN A 379 -9.02 16.46 -4.15
N GLU A 380 -9.71 17.26 -4.96
CA GLU A 380 -9.34 17.48 -6.37
C GLU A 380 -7.94 18.08 -6.51
N LYS A 381 -7.61 19.07 -5.68
CA LYS A 381 -6.26 19.70 -5.67
C LYS A 381 -5.19 18.72 -5.22
N LEU A 382 -5.45 17.95 -4.16
CA LEU A 382 -4.52 16.95 -3.65
C LEU A 382 -4.28 15.85 -4.68
N GLN A 383 -5.33 15.38 -5.34
CA GLN A 383 -5.23 14.36 -6.38
C GLN A 383 -4.32 14.82 -7.53
N LYS A 384 -4.53 16.03 -8.06
CA LYS A 384 -3.67 16.62 -9.09
C LYS A 384 -2.22 16.78 -8.61
N ALA A 385 -2.03 17.23 -7.36
CA ALA A 385 -0.71 17.42 -6.78
C ALA A 385 0.05 16.11 -6.60
N LEU A 386 -0.60 15.07 -6.07
CA LEU A 386 -0.01 13.74 -5.88
C LEU A 386 0.33 13.09 -7.23
N PHE A 387 -0.61 13.11 -8.19
CA PHE A 387 -0.36 12.55 -9.52
C PHE A 387 0.81 13.26 -10.22
N GLY A 388 0.84 14.60 -10.17
CA GLY A 388 1.96 15.37 -10.71
C GLY A 388 3.30 15.08 -10.04
N MET A 389 3.30 14.85 -8.72
CA MET A 389 4.50 14.49 -7.95
C MET A 389 5.04 13.11 -8.30
N VAL A 390 4.14 12.15 -8.60
CA VAL A 390 4.50 10.75 -8.86
C VAL A 390 4.89 10.53 -10.32
N VAL A 391 4.22 11.20 -11.25
CA VAL A 391 4.38 10.98 -12.69
C VAL A 391 5.24 12.05 -13.34
N HIS A 392 5.00 13.33 -13.09
CA HIS A 392 5.53 14.41 -13.94
C HIS A 392 6.78 15.11 -13.40
N LYS A 393 6.94 15.22 -12.08
CA LYS A 393 8.02 15.99 -11.44
C LYS A 393 9.34 15.23 -11.33
N THR A 394 10.01 15.01 -12.46
CA THR A 394 11.28 14.25 -12.53
C THR A 394 12.38 14.82 -11.64
N GLU A 395 12.37 16.12 -11.35
CA GLU A 395 13.32 16.81 -10.48
C GLU A 395 13.31 16.32 -9.02
N ILE A 396 12.20 15.73 -8.58
CA ILE A 396 12.06 15.09 -7.26
C ILE A 396 12.02 13.56 -7.35
N GLY A 397 12.39 12.99 -8.50
CA GLY A 397 12.47 11.55 -8.72
C GLY A 397 11.15 10.88 -9.08
N ALA A 398 10.20 11.60 -9.70
CA ALA A 398 8.99 11.02 -10.31
C ALA A 398 9.33 10.02 -11.43
N LEU A 399 8.33 9.27 -11.90
CA LEU A 399 8.47 8.30 -13.00
C LEU A 399 8.85 8.94 -14.34
N GLY A 400 8.52 10.22 -14.54
CA GLY A 400 8.72 11.00 -15.77
C GLY A 400 7.69 10.73 -16.86
N LYS A 401 7.12 9.53 -16.89
CA LYS A 401 5.99 9.13 -17.72
C LYS A 401 5.15 8.10 -16.98
N GLU A 402 3.88 7.99 -17.35
CA GLU A 402 3.01 6.93 -16.85
C GLU A 402 3.62 5.56 -17.16
N THR A 403 3.66 4.69 -16.15
CA THR A 403 4.11 3.32 -16.32
C THR A 403 3.01 2.47 -16.95
N LYS A 404 3.42 1.48 -17.73
CA LYS A 404 2.54 0.41 -18.24
C LYS A 404 2.72 -0.90 -17.49
N PHE A 405 3.26 -0.84 -16.27
CA PHE A 405 3.47 -1.99 -15.36
C PHE A 405 4.22 -3.15 -16.03
N GLU A 406 5.29 -2.81 -16.74
CA GLU A 406 6.08 -3.79 -17.47
C GLU A 406 6.79 -4.74 -16.51
N PHE A 407 6.96 -6.00 -16.95
CA PHE A 407 7.74 -6.98 -16.20
C PHE A 407 9.26 -6.72 -16.38
N LYS A 408 9.76 -5.65 -15.74
CA LYS A 408 11.14 -5.17 -15.90
C LYS A 408 12.17 -6.05 -15.21
N TYR A 409 11.83 -6.57 -14.03
CA TYR A 409 12.72 -7.38 -13.21
C TYR A 409 12.31 -8.85 -13.38
N ILE A 410 12.85 -9.49 -14.42
CA ILE A 410 12.55 -10.87 -14.76
C ILE A 410 13.44 -11.79 -13.91
N PRO A 411 12.87 -12.65 -13.05
CA PRO A 411 13.63 -13.61 -12.27
C PRO A 411 14.55 -14.49 -13.13
N THR A 412 15.76 -14.80 -12.66
CA THR A 412 16.71 -15.74 -13.29
C THR A 412 17.28 -16.71 -12.25
N LEU A 413 17.85 -17.84 -12.70
CA LEU A 413 18.47 -18.81 -11.78
C LEU A 413 19.75 -18.27 -11.13
N ASP A 414 20.42 -17.30 -11.75
CA ASP A 414 21.68 -16.72 -11.27
C ASP A 414 21.46 -15.57 -10.27
N VAL A 415 20.28 -14.93 -10.29
CA VAL A 415 19.90 -13.83 -9.39
C VAL A 415 18.64 -14.25 -8.63
N THR A 416 18.84 -15.08 -7.61
CA THR A 416 17.75 -15.77 -6.90
C THR A 416 17.03 -14.92 -5.84
N SER A 417 17.58 -13.75 -5.50
CA SER A 417 17.05 -12.94 -4.41
C SER A 417 17.30 -11.46 -4.64
N THR A 418 16.35 -10.63 -4.24
CA THR A 418 16.63 -9.25 -3.84
C THR A 418 17.83 -9.26 -2.90
N GLU A 419 19.00 -8.83 -3.36
CA GLU A 419 20.21 -8.87 -2.54
C GLU A 419 20.00 -8.03 -1.28
N ALA A 420 20.41 -8.59 -0.14
CA ALA A 420 20.60 -7.85 1.09
C ALA A 420 21.81 -6.94 0.91
N ASP A 421 21.61 -5.78 0.29
CA ASP A 421 22.68 -4.82 0.06
C ASP A 421 22.96 -3.97 1.33
N ALA A 422 22.94 -4.64 2.49
CA ALA A 422 23.20 -4.08 3.81
C ALA A 422 24.70 -4.13 4.16
N ARG A 423 25.59 -3.92 3.19
CA ARG A 423 27.02 -3.68 3.51
C ARG A 423 27.14 -2.29 4.13
N PRO A 424 27.92 -2.11 5.22
CA PRO A 424 28.14 -0.80 5.86
C PRO A 424 28.51 0.31 4.85
N ASP A 425 29.29 -0.06 3.83
CA ASP A 425 29.78 0.84 2.79
C ASP A 425 28.66 1.34 1.84
N HIS A 426 27.60 0.55 1.64
CA HIS A 426 26.44 0.91 0.81
C HIS A 426 25.48 1.84 1.57
N LEU A 427 25.26 1.61 2.87
CA LEU A 427 24.51 2.54 3.74
C LEU A 427 25.16 3.95 3.74
N ALA A 428 26.49 4.01 3.74
CA ALA A 428 27.23 5.26 3.64
C ALA A 428 27.07 5.97 2.28
N ARG A 429 26.80 5.24 1.19
CA ARG A 429 26.48 5.81 -0.13
C ARG A 429 25.06 6.39 -0.18
N TYR A 430 24.05 5.75 0.41
CA TYR A 430 22.70 6.30 0.46
C TYR A 430 22.52 7.41 1.50
N ALA A 431 23.33 7.41 2.57
CA ALA A 431 23.48 8.58 3.44
C ALA A 431 24.06 9.79 2.69
N LYS A 432 24.78 9.55 1.58
CA LYS A 432 25.34 10.57 0.68
C LYS A 432 24.54 10.63 -0.63
N GLY A 433 23.31 11.13 -0.57
CA GLY A 433 22.45 11.29 -1.77
C GLY A 433 23.11 12.05 -2.94
N PRO A 434 22.57 11.95 -4.18
CA PRO A 434 23.22 12.49 -5.36
C PRO A 434 23.21 14.03 -5.39
N ALA A 435 24.36 14.59 -5.79
CA ALA A 435 24.66 15.99 -6.14
C ALA A 435 24.86 17.02 -5.01
N ALA A 436 26.14 17.39 -4.93
CA ALA A 436 26.79 18.62 -4.45
C ALA A 436 25.91 19.88 -4.28
N GLY A 437 26.14 20.60 -3.16
CA GLY A 437 25.74 22.01 -3.02
C GLY A 437 25.40 22.45 -1.59
N MET A 438 25.08 21.53 -0.67
CA MET A 438 24.80 21.85 0.73
C MET A 438 25.11 20.63 1.60
N SER A 439 25.76 20.80 2.77
CA SER A 439 26.12 19.64 3.60
C SER A 439 24.87 18.85 4.00
N ILE A 440 24.92 17.52 3.86
CA ILE A 440 23.81 16.58 4.16
C ILE A 440 23.22 16.86 5.55
N ARG A 441 24.09 17.18 6.53
CA ARG A 441 23.72 17.57 7.89
C ARG A 441 22.83 18.82 7.94
N ARG A 442 23.10 19.84 7.10
CA ARG A 442 22.24 21.04 7.01
C ARG A 442 20.89 20.72 6.39
N ARG A 443 20.80 19.85 5.38
CA ARG A 443 19.51 19.44 4.79
C ARG A 443 18.66 18.62 5.76
N LEU A 444 19.28 17.67 6.46
CA LEU A 444 18.64 16.89 7.53
C LEU A 444 18.13 17.79 8.66
N GLN A 445 18.98 18.69 9.16
CA GLN A 445 18.57 19.66 10.17
C GLN A 445 17.45 20.56 9.64
N PHE A 446 17.50 21.00 8.39
CA PHE A 446 16.46 21.85 7.81
C PHE A 446 15.13 21.11 7.62
N ALA A 447 15.16 19.84 7.22
CA ALA A 447 13.96 18.98 7.11
C ALA A 447 13.36 18.69 8.50
N GLU A 448 14.18 18.31 9.48
CA GLU A 448 13.76 18.10 10.87
C GLU A 448 13.23 19.40 11.51
N TRP A 449 13.86 20.56 11.25
CA TRP A 449 13.37 21.88 11.66
C TRP A 449 12.05 22.26 11.00
N ARG A 450 11.86 21.95 9.71
CA ARG A 450 10.57 22.14 9.03
C ARG A 450 9.48 21.25 9.63
N SER A 451 9.78 19.99 9.89
CA SER A 451 8.84 19.07 10.55
C SER A 451 8.49 19.53 11.96
N LEU A 452 9.47 20.03 12.73
CA LEU A 452 9.24 20.65 14.03
C LEU A 452 8.42 21.93 13.93
N ALA A 453 8.67 22.79 12.94
CA ALA A 453 7.89 24.00 12.72
C ALA A 453 6.43 23.69 12.33
N VAL A 454 6.22 22.69 11.46
CA VAL A 454 4.89 22.18 11.11
C VAL A 454 4.18 21.61 12.34
N LEU A 455 4.90 20.86 13.18
CA LEU A 455 4.38 20.35 14.45
C LEU A 455 3.95 21.50 15.38
N LEU A 456 4.80 22.51 15.58
CA LEU A 456 4.47 23.66 16.42
C LEU A 456 3.27 24.45 15.88
N LEU A 457 3.18 24.63 14.55
CA LEU A 457 2.03 25.25 13.90
C LEU A 457 0.76 24.41 14.04
N ALA A 458 0.86 23.08 13.92
CA ALA A 458 -0.27 22.17 14.09
C ALA A 458 -0.80 22.18 15.52
N VAL A 459 0.09 22.17 16.51
CA VAL A 459 -0.24 22.28 17.93
C VAL A 459 -0.85 23.64 18.24
N ALA A 460 -0.32 24.72 17.67
CA ALA A 460 -0.89 26.06 17.82
C ALA A 460 -2.29 26.15 17.18
N ALA A 461 -2.49 25.60 15.99
CA ALA A 461 -3.78 25.56 15.32
C ALA A 461 -4.80 24.69 16.09
N ALA A 462 -4.39 23.53 16.60
CA ALA A 462 -5.22 22.68 17.46
C ALA A 462 -5.61 23.42 18.75
N GLY A 463 -4.65 24.09 19.39
CA GLY A 463 -4.88 24.91 20.58
C GLY A 463 -5.84 26.06 20.31
N LEU A 464 -5.71 26.75 19.18
CA LEU A 464 -6.61 27.82 18.77
C LEU A 464 -8.03 27.32 18.50
N LEU A 465 -8.19 26.21 17.79
CA LEU A 465 -9.49 25.60 17.53
C LEU A 465 -10.16 25.11 18.81
N ALA A 466 -9.41 24.50 19.72
CA ALA A 466 -9.91 24.10 21.03
C ALA A 466 -10.34 25.32 21.87
N TRP A 467 -9.53 26.39 21.87
CA TRP A 467 -9.83 27.63 22.57
C TRP A 467 -11.08 28.32 22.00
N LEU A 468 -11.21 28.39 20.67
CA LEU A 468 -12.39 28.92 19.99
C LEU A 468 -13.64 28.08 20.32
N GLY A 469 -13.53 26.75 20.32
CA GLY A 469 -14.61 25.85 20.71
C GLY A 469 -15.09 26.11 22.15
N ILE A 470 -14.16 26.24 23.11
CA ILE A 470 -14.47 26.58 24.51
C ILE A 470 -15.10 27.98 24.60
N ARG A 471 -14.57 28.97 23.89
CA ARG A 471 -15.11 30.33 23.83
C ARG A 471 -16.53 30.35 23.27
N SER A 472 -16.79 29.71 22.13
CA SER A 472 -18.10 29.62 21.51
C SER A 472 -19.11 28.91 22.41
N ALA A 473 -18.72 27.79 23.04
CA ALA A 473 -19.55 27.12 24.02
C ALA A 473 -19.85 28.04 25.22
N SER A 474 -18.84 28.72 25.77
CA SER A 474 -19.02 29.64 26.90
C SER A 474 -19.92 30.85 26.58
N VAL A 475 -19.91 31.33 25.33
CA VAL A 475 -20.81 32.40 24.87
C VAL A 475 -22.23 31.86 24.73
N LEU A 476 -22.41 30.68 24.12
CA LEU A 476 -23.71 30.00 24.02
C LEU A 476 -24.34 29.76 25.41
N PHE A 477 -23.55 29.30 26.38
CA PHE A 477 -23.99 29.11 27.77
C PHE A 477 -24.33 30.43 28.48
N ARG A 478 -23.74 31.57 28.07
CA ARG A 478 -24.07 32.90 28.62
C ARG A 478 -25.28 33.55 27.96
N THR A 479 -25.61 33.16 26.73
CA THR A 479 -26.74 33.72 25.96
C THR A 479 -28.05 32.95 26.12
N LEU A 480 -28.04 31.79 26.78
CA LEU A 480 -29.26 31.05 27.14
C LEU A 480 -29.89 31.70 28.40
N PRO A 481 -31.09 32.31 28.31
CA PRO A 481 -31.79 32.81 29.48
C PRO A 481 -32.40 31.63 30.24
N GLY A 482 -32.07 31.47 31.54
CA GLY A 482 -32.90 30.69 32.46
C GLY A 482 -32.36 29.35 32.97
N MET A 483 -31.05 29.23 33.28
CA MET A 483 -30.60 28.20 34.21
C MET A 483 -29.87 28.84 35.39
N THR A 484 -30.64 29.13 36.44
CA THR A 484 -30.11 29.36 37.78
C THR A 484 -29.31 28.12 38.23
N PRO A 485 -28.14 28.29 38.85
CA PRO A 485 -27.40 27.16 39.40
C PRO A 485 -28.19 26.61 40.59
N LEU A 486 -28.64 25.35 40.50
CA LEU A 486 -29.07 24.59 41.68
C LEU A 486 -27.87 24.49 42.62
N GLY A 487 -28.02 25.08 43.81
CA GLY A 487 -27.01 25.08 44.84
C GLY A 487 -26.84 23.69 45.46
N LEU A 488 -25.55 23.38 45.70
CA LEU A 488 -24.93 22.31 46.49
C LEU A 488 -25.11 20.87 45.98
#